data_AF-H2PJT1-F1
#
_entry.id   AF-H2PJT1-F1
#
_cell.length_a   1.000
_cell.length_b   1.000
_cell.length_c   1.000
_cell.angle_alpha   90.00
_cell.angle_beta   90.00
_cell.angle_gamma   90.00
#
_symmetry.space_group_name_H-M   'P 1'
#
loop_
_entity.id
_entity.type
_entity.pdbx_description
1 polymer ?
#
loop_
_entity_poly.entity_id
_entity_poly.type
_entity_poly.pdbx_seq_one_letter_code
_entity_poly.pdbx_strand_id
1 'polypeptide(L)'
;MRPGGERPVEGGACDGRSELELLKLRAAECIDEAAERLGALSRAIWSQPELAYEEHHAHRVLTHFFEREPPAASWAVQPHYQLPTAFRAEWEPPEARAPSATPRPLHLGFLCEYDALPGIGHACGHNLIAEVGAAAALGVRGALEGLPRPPPPVKVIVLGTPAEEDGGGKIDLIEAGAFTNLDVVFMAHPSQENAAYLPDMAEHDVTVKYYGKASHSASYPWEGLNALDAAVLAYNNLSVFRQQMKPTWRVHGIIKNGGVKPNIIPSYSELIYYFRAPSMKELQVLTKKAEDCFRAAALASGCTVEIKGGAHDYYNVLPNKSLWKAYMENGRKLGIEFISEDTMLNGPSGSTDFGNVTFVVPGIHPYFHIGSNALNHTEQYTEAAGSQEAQFYTLRTAKALAMTALDVIFKPELLEGIREDFKLKLQEQFVNAVE
;
A
#
# COMPACT_ATOMS: atom_id res chain seq x y z
N MET A 1 26.23 48.87 59.51
CA MET A 1 24.86 48.31 59.64
C MET A 1 24.09 48.59 58.37
N ARG A 2 23.33 47.59 57.91
CA ARG A 2 22.49 47.46 56.68
C ARG A 2 23.14 46.80 55.46
N PRO A 3 22.38 45.95 54.74
CA PRO A 3 22.75 44.55 54.55
C PRO A 3 22.63 44.04 53.09
N GLY A 4 23.17 42.83 52.86
CA GLY A 4 22.57 41.77 52.03
C GLY A 4 22.28 42.07 50.56
N GLY A 5 23.24 41.77 49.69
CA GLY A 5 22.95 41.52 48.27
C GLY A 5 22.54 40.06 48.08
N GLU A 6 21.27 39.85 47.76
CA GLU A 6 20.73 38.57 47.30
C GLU A 6 21.28 38.23 45.90
N ARG A 7 21.75 36.99 45.73
CA ARG A 7 22.04 36.41 44.41
C ARG A 7 20.71 35.97 43.80
N PRO A 8 20.44 36.25 42.50
CA PRO A 8 19.30 35.66 41.83
C PRO A 8 19.53 34.16 41.70
N VAL A 9 18.54 33.38 42.12
CA VAL A 9 18.43 31.95 41.82
C VAL A 9 18.12 31.86 40.33
N GLU A 10 19.07 31.34 39.55
CA GLU A 10 18.85 30.98 38.15
C GLU A 10 17.77 29.89 38.09
N GLY A 11 16.60 30.27 37.56
CA GLY A 11 15.55 29.33 37.19
C GLY A 11 16.06 28.40 36.08
N GLY A 12 15.78 27.11 36.27
CA GLY A 12 16.24 26.03 35.40
C GLY A 12 15.93 26.24 33.92
N ALA A 13 16.91 25.89 33.09
CA ALA A 13 16.77 25.82 31.65
C ALA A 13 15.73 24.75 31.28
N CYS A 14 14.54 25.18 30.87
CA CYS A 14 13.67 24.35 30.05
C CYS A 14 14.25 24.33 28.63
N ASP A 15 14.53 23.13 28.12
CA ASP A 15 15.01 22.84 26.77
C ASP A 15 14.11 23.54 25.73
N GLY A 16 14.66 24.43 24.90
CA GLY A 16 13.93 25.40 24.06
C GLY A 16 13.18 24.82 22.85
N ARG A 17 12.59 23.62 22.98
CA ARG A 17 11.82 22.93 21.93
C ARG A 17 10.38 23.41 21.90
N SER A 18 9.77 23.46 20.71
CA SER A 18 8.35 23.79 20.58
C SER A 18 7.47 22.66 21.13
N GLU A 19 6.23 22.98 21.52
CA GLU A 19 5.24 21.99 22.02
C GLU A 19 5.05 20.83 21.02
N LEU A 20 4.98 21.13 19.72
CA LEU A 20 4.86 20.11 18.67
C LEU A 20 6.08 19.18 18.61
N GLU A 21 7.30 19.68 18.77
CA GLU A 21 8.48 18.82 18.78
C GLU A 21 8.54 17.95 20.04
N LEU A 22 8.03 18.42 21.19
CA LEU A 22 7.84 17.59 22.37
C LEU A 22 6.81 16.47 22.15
N LEU A 23 5.70 16.76 21.47
CA LEU A 23 4.71 15.74 21.10
C LEU A 23 5.28 14.68 20.16
N LYS A 24 6.10 15.10 19.20
CA LYS A 24 6.80 14.18 18.28
C LYS A 24 7.74 13.23 19.03
N LEU A 25 8.48 13.75 20.01
CA LEU A 25 9.31 12.93 20.88
C LEU A 25 8.47 11.96 21.71
N ARG A 26 7.36 12.44 22.28
CA ARG A 26 6.45 11.58 23.05
C ARG A 26 5.85 10.46 22.19
N ALA A 27 5.46 10.75 20.95
CA ALA A 27 5.01 9.73 20.00
C ALA A 27 6.08 8.66 19.78
N ALA A 28 7.33 9.09 19.58
CA ALA A 28 8.45 8.17 19.38
C ALA A 28 8.73 7.30 20.61
N GLU A 29 8.69 7.88 21.81
CA GLU A 29 8.83 7.16 23.07
C GLU A 29 7.72 6.13 23.27
N CYS A 30 6.46 6.47 22.97
CA CYS A 30 5.34 5.53 23.07
C CYS A 30 5.52 4.32 22.13
N ILE A 31 6.06 4.56 20.94
CA ILE A 31 6.40 3.48 19.99
C ILE A 31 7.53 2.60 20.55
N ASP A 32 8.55 3.21 21.15
CA ASP A 32 9.66 2.46 21.79
C ASP A 32 9.19 1.64 22.99
N GLU A 33 8.33 2.21 23.84
CA GLU A 33 7.71 1.52 24.98
C GLU A 33 6.87 0.31 24.53
N ALA A 34 6.29 0.36 23.32
CA ALA A 34 5.48 -0.71 22.73
C ALA A 34 6.26 -1.68 21.83
N ALA A 35 7.58 -1.47 21.62
CA ALA A 35 8.38 -2.15 20.62
C ALA A 35 8.31 -3.69 20.69
N GLU A 36 8.38 -4.28 21.89
CA GLU A 36 8.31 -5.74 22.04
C GLU A 36 6.95 -6.30 21.58
N ARG A 37 5.85 -5.58 21.87
CA ARG A 37 4.49 -6.01 21.50
C ARG A 37 4.25 -5.84 20.00
N LEU A 38 4.75 -4.76 19.42
CA LEU A 38 4.70 -4.49 17.98
C LEU A 38 5.50 -5.53 17.18
N GLY A 39 6.71 -5.86 17.63
CA GLY A 39 7.50 -6.92 16.99
C GLY A 39 6.90 -8.31 17.19
N ALA A 40 6.19 -8.56 18.31
CA ALA A 40 5.43 -9.79 18.50
C ALA A 40 4.21 -9.88 17.56
N LEU A 41 3.51 -8.77 17.34
CA LEU A 41 2.43 -8.65 16.36
C LEU A 41 2.94 -9.00 14.95
N SER A 42 4.02 -8.36 14.52
CA SER A 42 4.65 -8.60 13.22
C SER A 42 5.11 -10.05 13.04
N ARG A 43 5.79 -10.63 14.04
CA ARG A 43 6.22 -12.05 14.00
C ARG A 43 5.05 -13.01 13.91
N ALA A 44 3.95 -12.75 14.61
CA ALA A 44 2.78 -13.62 14.58
C ALA A 44 2.21 -13.71 13.16
N ILE A 45 2.02 -12.55 12.51
CA ILE A 45 1.60 -12.46 11.10
C ILE A 45 2.61 -13.17 10.21
N TRP A 46 3.89 -12.81 10.31
CA TRP A 46 4.96 -13.37 9.48
C TRP A 46 5.05 -14.90 9.52
N SER A 47 4.85 -15.49 10.71
CA SER A 47 5.01 -16.93 10.94
C SER A 47 3.88 -17.80 10.37
N GLN A 48 2.73 -17.22 10.03
CA GLN A 48 1.57 -17.90 9.49
C GLN A 48 1.05 -17.14 8.26
N PRO A 49 1.78 -17.22 7.13
CA PRO A 49 1.40 -16.51 5.92
C PRO A 49 0.07 -17.03 5.38
N GLU A 50 -0.85 -16.11 5.11
CA GLU A 50 -2.17 -16.38 4.55
C GLU A 50 -2.35 -15.57 3.26
N LEU A 51 -2.99 -16.15 2.26
CA LEU A 51 -3.17 -15.51 0.96
C LEU A 51 -4.28 -14.46 1.00
N ALA A 52 -4.33 -13.64 -0.06
CA ALA A 52 -5.40 -12.68 -0.30
C ALA A 52 -6.80 -13.27 -0.01
N TYR A 53 -7.59 -12.52 0.77
CA TYR A 53 -8.94 -12.85 1.26
C TYR A 53 -9.04 -13.99 2.28
N GLU A 54 -7.94 -14.66 2.60
CA GLU A 54 -7.87 -15.80 3.54
C GLU A 54 -7.08 -15.47 4.81
N GLU A 55 -6.80 -14.19 5.07
CA GLU A 55 -5.93 -13.67 6.15
C GLU A 55 -6.59 -13.69 7.55
N HIS A 56 -7.22 -14.81 7.90
CA HIS A 56 -7.97 -14.98 9.14
C HIS A 56 -7.10 -14.94 10.41
N HIS A 57 -5.90 -15.52 10.37
CA HIS A 57 -4.92 -15.42 11.45
C HIS A 57 -4.45 -13.99 11.62
N ALA A 58 -3.97 -13.34 10.56
CA ALA A 58 -3.45 -11.98 10.65
C ALA A 58 -4.52 -10.99 11.12
N HIS A 59 -5.73 -11.09 10.56
CA HIS A 59 -6.91 -10.34 11.00
C HIS A 59 -7.18 -10.48 12.51
N ARG A 60 -7.21 -11.72 13.00
CA ARG A 60 -7.42 -12.00 14.43
C ARG A 60 -6.31 -11.43 15.29
N VAL A 61 -5.05 -11.54 14.88
CA VAL A 61 -3.91 -11.01 15.65
C VAL A 61 -4.00 -9.48 15.74
N LEU A 62 -4.30 -8.79 14.64
CA LEU A 62 -4.39 -7.33 14.60
C LEU A 62 -5.58 -6.79 15.40
N THR A 63 -6.77 -7.35 15.20
CA THR A 63 -7.97 -6.95 15.96
C THR A 63 -7.75 -7.13 17.46
N HIS A 64 -7.17 -8.26 17.84
CA HIS A 64 -6.85 -8.57 19.23
C HIS A 64 -5.80 -7.66 19.85
N PHE A 65 -4.80 -7.27 19.06
CA PHE A 65 -3.78 -6.31 19.47
C PHE A 65 -4.44 -4.99 19.91
N PHE A 66 -5.32 -4.41 19.09
CA PHE A 66 -6.00 -3.15 19.43
C PHE A 66 -7.00 -3.29 20.58
N GLU A 67 -7.73 -4.40 20.68
CA GLU A 67 -8.65 -4.66 21.81
C GLU A 67 -7.94 -4.66 23.16
N ARG A 68 -6.71 -5.18 23.18
CA ARG A 68 -5.90 -5.35 24.40
C ARG A 68 -4.89 -4.25 24.63
N GLU A 69 -4.74 -3.32 23.69
CA GLU A 69 -3.75 -2.26 23.79
C GLU A 69 -4.03 -1.37 25.03
N PRO A 70 -3.09 -1.24 25.98
CA PRO A 70 -3.30 -0.44 27.17
C PRO A 70 -3.50 1.06 26.87
N PRO A 71 -4.30 1.76 27.69
CA PRO A 71 -5.23 1.17 28.67
C PRO A 71 -6.33 0.36 27.95
N ALA A 72 -6.73 -0.78 28.51
CA ALA A 72 -7.66 -1.71 27.87
C ALA A 72 -8.97 -1.00 27.44
N ALA A 73 -9.55 -1.41 26.31
CA ALA A 73 -10.72 -0.77 25.69
C ALA A 73 -10.52 0.71 25.30
N SER A 74 -9.28 1.13 25.07
CA SER A 74 -8.96 2.44 24.49
C SER A 74 -9.38 2.56 23.02
N TRP A 75 -9.34 1.46 22.26
CA TRP A 75 -9.76 1.39 20.87
C TRP A 75 -11.16 0.78 20.73
N ALA A 76 -12.01 1.41 19.91
CA ALA A 76 -13.25 0.82 19.44
C ALA A 76 -12.97 -0.04 18.20
N VAL A 77 -12.88 -1.35 18.40
CA VAL A 77 -12.53 -2.32 17.34
C VAL A 77 -13.79 -2.92 16.72
N GLN A 78 -13.86 -2.89 15.40
CA GLN A 78 -14.87 -3.52 14.55
C GLN A 78 -14.16 -4.58 13.69
N PRO A 79 -14.15 -5.86 14.10
CA PRO A 79 -13.70 -6.95 13.23
C PRO A 79 -14.68 -7.15 12.07
N HIS A 80 -14.22 -7.79 10.99
CA HIS A 80 -15.03 -8.09 9.80
C HIS A 80 -15.69 -6.83 9.21
N TYR A 81 -14.93 -5.74 9.15
CA TYR A 81 -15.44 -4.44 8.70
C TYR A 81 -15.53 -4.40 7.17
N GLN A 82 -16.75 -4.52 6.64
CA GLN A 82 -17.09 -4.60 5.20
C GLN A 82 -16.60 -5.87 4.48
N LEU A 83 -15.40 -6.37 4.79
CA LEU A 83 -14.86 -7.63 4.27
C LEU A 83 -14.59 -8.66 5.38
N PRO A 84 -14.59 -9.97 5.06
CA PRO A 84 -14.37 -11.04 6.05
C PRO A 84 -13.04 -10.93 6.81
N THR A 85 -11.98 -10.44 6.18
CA THR A 85 -10.65 -10.30 6.82
C THR A 85 -10.23 -8.85 6.99
N ALA A 86 -11.12 -7.88 6.80
CA ALA A 86 -10.86 -6.48 7.11
C ALA A 86 -11.27 -6.11 8.55
N PHE A 87 -10.71 -5.04 9.08
CA PHE A 87 -11.11 -4.48 10.37
C PHE A 87 -10.98 -2.97 10.42
N ARG A 88 -11.63 -2.37 11.41
CA ARG A 88 -11.53 -0.95 11.73
C ARG A 88 -11.33 -0.78 13.23
N ALA A 89 -10.26 -0.11 13.64
CA ALA A 89 -10.03 0.26 15.03
C ALA A 89 -10.00 1.79 15.16
N GLU A 90 -10.86 2.35 16.00
CA GLU A 90 -10.93 3.81 16.19
C GLU A 90 -10.49 4.22 17.59
N TRP A 91 -9.74 5.30 17.67
CA TRP A 91 -9.48 6.03 18.90
C TRP A 91 -9.82 7.51 18.69
N GLU A 92 -10.44 8.10 19.70
CA GLU A 92 -10.74 9.53 19.76
C GLU A 92 -10.53 10.01 21.21
N PRO A 93 -10.03 11.24 21.41
CA PRO A 93 -9.86 11.80 22.74
C PRO A 93 -11.18 11.75 23.54
N PRO A 94 -11.15 11.40 24.84
CA PRO A 94 -12.37 11.27 25.65
C PRO A 94 -13.26 12.52 25.65
N GLU A 95 -12.65 13.71 25.59
CA GLU A 95 -13.33 15.01 25.59
C GLU A 95 -13.96 15.35 24.23
N ALA A 96 -13.55 14.66 23.16
CA ALA A 96 -14.07 14.84 21.80
C ALA A 96 -15.30 13.95 21.48
N ARG A 97 -15.69 13.04 22.40
CA ARG A 97 -16.83 12.10 22.21
C ARG A 97 -18.22 12.74 22.26
N ALA A 98 -18.31 14.08 22.27
CA ALA A 98 -19.58 14.78 22.28
C ALA A 98 -20.27 14.69 20.90
N PRO A 99 -21.55 14.29 20.80
CA PRO A 99 -22.27 14.10 19.53
C PRO A 99 -22.43 15.36 18.66
N SER A 100 -21.98 16.52 19.16
CA SER A 100 -22.09 17.83 18.52
C SER A 100 -20.76 18.58 18.47
N ALA A 101 -19.63 17.87 18.44
CA ALA A 101 -18.32 18.52 18.30
C ALA A 101 -18.27 19.33 16.99
N THR A 102 -18.39 20.65 17.12
CA THR A 102 -18.16 21.62 16.06
C THR A 102 -16.85 22.35 16.37
N PRO A 103 -15.85 22.31 15.47
CA PRO A 103 -15.84 21.66 14.15
C PRO A 103 -15.72 20.13 14.21
N ARG A 104 -16.07 19.46 13.10
CA ARG A 104 -15.88 18.01 12.91
C ARG A 104 -14.42 17.63 13.21
N PRO A 105 -14.16 16.54 13.94
CA PRO A 105 -12.80 16.09 14.18
C PRO A 105 -12.08 15.73 12.87
N LEU A 106 -10.78 16.01 12.83
CA LEU A 106 -9.89 15.56 11.76
C LEU A 106 -9.74 14.04 11.81
N HIS A 107 -10.06 13.34 10.73
CA HIS A 107 -9.99 11.88 10.68
C HIS A 107 -8.70 11.41 9.98
N LEU A 108 -7.78 10.80 10.72
CA LEU A 108 -6.53 10.27 10.18
C LEU A 108 -6.60 8.74 10.10
N GLY A 109 -6.37 8.20 8.90
CA GLY A 109 -6.35 6.76 8.65
C GLY A 109 -4.92 6.19 8.62
N PHE A 110 -4.69 5.06 9.26
CA PHE A 110 -3.45 4.28 9.20
C PHE A 110 -3.78 2.91 8.62
N LEU A 111 -3.23 2.59 7.44
CA LEU A 111 -3.55 1.34 6.75
C LEU A 111 -2.57 0.23 7.14
N CYS A 112 -3.08 -0.99 7.23
CA CYS A 112 -2.34 -2.20 7.56
C CYS A 112 -2.66 -3.28 6.52
N GLU A 113 -1.67 -3.69 5.73
CA GLU A 113 -1.74 -4.88 4.88
C GLU A 113 -1.15 -6.09 5.58
N TYR A 114 -1.58 -7.29 5.21
CA TYR A 114 -1.16 -8.52 5.91
C TYR A 114 -1.44 -9.81 5.14
N ASP A 115 -1.70 -9.74 3.84
CA ASP A 115 -1.68 -10.90 2.95
C ASP A 115 -0.26 -11.32 2.58
N ALA A 116 -0.13 -12.56 2.13
CA ALA A 116 1.12 -13.19 1.73
C ALA A 116 1.05 -13.73 0.31
N LEU A 117 2.22 -14.08 -0.23
CA LEU A 117 2.36 -14.59 -1.58
C LEU A 117 2.39 -16.13 -1.64
N PRO A 118 1.81 -16.75 -2.69
CA PRO A 118 1.80 -18.20 -2.86
C PRO A 118 3.21 -18.82 -2.88
N GLY A 119 3.46 -19.76 -1.97
CA GLY A 119 4.69 -20.55 -1.93
C GLY A 119 5.91 -19.84 -1.33
N ILE A 120 5.90 -18.52 -1.18
CA ILE A 120 7.04 -17.74 -0.67
C ILE A 120 6.73 -16.94 0.60
N GLY A 121 5.49 -16.90 1.08
CA GLY A 121 5.12 -16.23 2.33
C GLY A 121 5.10 -14.70 2.21
N HIS A 122 5.43 -13.97 3.28
CA HIS A 122 5.46 -12.50 3.26
C HIS A 122 6.69 -11.93 2.54
N ALA A 123 6.91 -12.34 1.29
CA ALA A 123 7.99 -11.88 0.44
C ALA A 123 7.83 -10.42 -0.03
N CYS A 124 6.69 -9.78 0.27
CA CYS A 124 6.48 -8.35 0.11
C CYS A 124 6.53 -7.56 1.44
N GLY A 125 6.67 -8.28 2.57
CA GLY A 125 6.86 -7.66 3.89
C GLY A 125 5.60 -7.08 4.52
N HIS A 126 4.40 -7.57 4.16
CA HIS A 126 3.13 -7.04 4.68
C HIS A 126 3.00 -7.15 6.21
N ASN A 127 3.69 -8.11 6.85
CA ASN A 127 3.80 -8.13 8.32
C ASN A 127 4.41 -6.84 8.90
N LEU A 128 5.37 -6.22 8.21
CA LEU A 128 5.98 -4.95 8.61
C LEU A 128 5.07 -3.77 8.28
N ILE A 129 4.29 -3.84 7.20
CA ILE A 129 3.29 -2.81 6.85
C ILE A 129 2.23 -2.72 7.95
N ALA A 130 1.67 -3.87 8.36
CA ALA A 130 0.75 -3.96 9.48
C ALA A 130 1.35 -3.38 10.78
N GLU A 131 2.61 -3.71 11.07
CA GLU A 131 3.30 -3.20 12.25
C GLU A 131 3.48 -1.67 12.19
N VAL A 132 3.88 -1.12 11.05
CA VAL A 132 4.06 0.33 10.87
C VAL A 132 2.75 1.08 11.08
N GLY A 133 1.66 0.63 10.45
CA GLY A 133 0.34 1.25 10.59
C GLY A 133 -0.14 1.24 12.04
N ALA A 134 -0.01 0.11 12.73
CA ALA A 134 -0.36 -0.01 14.13
C ALA A 134 0.51 0.88 15.03
N ALA A 135 1.83 0.80 14.88
CA ALA A 135 2.78 1.58 15.67
C ALA A 135 2.58 3.08 15.52
N ALA A 136 2.40 3.58 14.29
CA ALA A 136 2.20 4.99 14.04
C ALA A 136 0.91 5.51 14.71
N ALA A 137 -0.19 4.75 14.63
CA ALA A 137 -1.44 5.08 15.30
C ALA A 137 -1.30 5.13 16.84
N LEU A 138 -0.56 4.17 17.43
CA LEU A 138 -0.25 4.19 18.87
C LEU A 138 0.60 5.40 19.27
N GLY A 139 1.60 5.76 18.47
CA GLY A 139 2.44 6.93 18.71
C GLY A 139 1.63 8.23 18.73
N VAL A 140 0.75 8.42 17.74
CA VAL A 140 -0.14 9.60 17.69
C VAL A 140 -1.05 9.66 18.91
N ARG A 141 -1.69 8.53 19.26
CA ARG A 141 -2.52 8.44 20.47
C ARG A 141 -1.73 8.84 21.72
N GLY A 142 -0.59 8.20 21.96
CA GLY A 142 0.20 8.41 23.16
C GLY A 142 0.74 9.85 23.29
N ALA A 143 1.04 10.51 22.18
CA ALA A 143 1.39 11.93 22.18
C ALA A 143 0.21 12.82 22.56
N LEU A 144 -0.98 12.56 22.01
CA LEU A 144 -2.16 13.36 22.28
C LEU A 144 -2.70 13.17 23.71
N GLU A 145 -2.63 11.96 24.25
CA GLU A 145 -2.98 11.68 25.66
C GLU A 145 -1.98 12.31 26.65
N GLY A 146 -0.75 12.56 26.21
CA GLY A 146 0.29 13.23 27.01
C GLY A 146 0.13 14.75 27.15
N LEU A 147 -0.85 15.35 26.48
CA LEU A 147 -1.06 16.80 26.55
C LEU A 147 -1.59 17.24 27.92
N PRO A 148 -1.13 18.39 28.46
CA PRO A 148 -1.67 18.96 29.69
C PRO A 148 -3.06 19.60 29.48
N ARG A 149 -3.49 19.74 28.23
CA ARG A 149 -4.72 20.38 27.80
C ARG A 149 -5.46 19.47 26.82
N PRO A 150 -6.79 19.64 26.65
CA PRO A 150 -7.55 18.92 25.65
C PRO A 150 -6.88 18.97 24.26
N PRO A 151 -6.67 17.82 23.59
CA PRO A 151 -6.15 17.80 22.23
C PRO A 151 -7.14 18.45 21.24
N PRO A 152 -6.67 18.90 20.07
CA PRO A 152 -7.57 19.28 18.97
C PRO A 152 -8.56 18.15 18.63
N PRO A 153 -9.77 18.45 18.13
CA PRO A 153 -10.70 17.43 17.67
C PRO A 153 -10.08 16.55 16.57
N VAL A 154 -9.74 15.32 16.92
CA VAL A 154 -9.09 14.35 16.01
C VAL A 154 -9.60 12.95 16.30
N LYS A 155 -9.69 12.13 15.26
CA LYS A 155 -9.99 10.71 15.32
C LYS A 155 -8.88 9.95 14.59
N VAL A 156 -8.27 8.99 15.27
CA VAL A 156 -7.28 8.08 14.70
C VAL A 156 -7.98 6.78 14.35
N ILE A 157 -7.85 6.35 13.10
CA ILE A 157 -8.52 5.18 12.56
C ILE A 157 -7.45 4.26 11.99
N VAL A 158 -7.39 3.02 12.45
CA VAL A 158 -6.60 1.97 11.81
C VAL A 158 -7.53 1.13 10.96
N LEU A 159 -7.18 0.95 9.69
CA LEU A 159 -7.91 0.09 8.76
C LEU A 159 -7.04 -1.10 8.38
N GLY A 160 -7.55 -2.30 8.64
CA GLY A 160 -7.00 -3.51 8.08
C GLY A 160 -7.47 -3.71 6.65
N THR A 161 -6.53 -3.76 5.73
CA THR A 161 -6.76 -3.79 4.28
C THR A 161 -6.20 -5.11 3.72
N PRO A 162 -7.03 -6.15 3.57
CA PRO A 162 -6.60 -7.45 3.05
C PRO A 162 -6.36 -7.40 1.53
N ALA A 163 -5.84 -8.50 0.98
CA ALA A 163 -5.83 -8.82 -0.45
C ALA A 163 -5.21 -7.76 -1.38
N GLU A 164 -4.05 -7.22 -1.03
CA GLU A 164 -3.34 -6.29 -1.93
C GLU A 164 -2.64 -7.03 -3.08
N GLU A 165 -2.11 -8.23 -2.84
CA GLU A 165 -1.32 -8.99 -3.83
C GLU A 165 -2.19 -9.70 -4.88
N ASP A 166 -3.45 -9.97 -4.55
CA ASP A 166 -4.40 -10.60 -5.48
C ASP A 166 -5.82 -10.13 -5.19
N GLY A 167 -6.37 -9.36 -6.12
CA GLY A 167 -7.78 -9.00 -6.15
C GLY A 167 -8.15 -7.66 -5.51
N GLY A 168 -7.25 -6.89 -4.91
CA GLY A 168 -7.44 -5.46 -4.61
C GLY A 168 -8.40 -5.12 -3.47
N GLY A 169 -8.18 -5.65 -2.27
CA GLY A 169 -9.11 -5.48 -1.14
C GLY A 169 -9.33 -4.03 -0.69
N LYS A 170 -8.43 -3.08 -0.96
CA LYS A 170 -8.72 -1.65 -0.71
C LYS A 170 -9.78 -1.12 -1.66
N ILE A 171 -9.88 -1.65 -2.88
CA ILE A 171 -10.86 -1.25 -3.89
C ILE A 171 -12.25 -1.68 -3.42
N ASP A 172 -12.39 -2.94 -2.99
CA ASP A 172 -13.59 -3.45 -2.34
C ASP A 172 -13.99 -2.60 -1.11
N LEU A 173 -13.03 -2.24 -0.26
CA LEU A 173 -13.27 -1.38 0.90
C LEU A 173 -13.70 0.04 0.51
N ILE A 174 -13.16 0.60 -0.58
CA ILE A 174 -13.59 1.89 -1.13
C ILE A 174 -15.04 1.81 -1.59
N GLU A 175 -15.40 0.77 -2.35
CA GLU A 175 -16.77 0.54 -2.83
C GLU A 175 -17.77 0.36 -1.68
N ALA A 176 -17.35 -0.29 -0.60
CA ALA A 176 -18.14 -0.45 0.62
C ALA A 176 -18.17 0.80 1.54
N GLY A 177 -17.50 1.89 1.15
CA GLY A 177 -17.51 3.17 1.88
C GLY A 177 -16.57 3.23 3.10
N ALA A 178 -15.60 2.32 3.22
CA ALA A 178 -14.67 2.28 4.35
C ALA A 178 -13.80 3.54 4.50
N PHE A 179 -13.45 4.14 3.36
CA PHE A 179 -12.63 5.35 3.27
C PHE A 179 -13.43 6.65 3.34
N THR A 180 -14.76 6.58 3.36
CA THR A 180 -15.61 7.78 3.46
C THR A 180 -15.31 8.53 4.76
N ASN A 181 -15.23 9.86 4.67
CA ASN A 181 -14.96 10.78 5.77
C ASN A 181 -13.57 10.68 6.42
N LEU A 182 -12.59 10.01 5.81
CA LEU A 182 -11.18 10.17 6.15
C LEU A 182 -10.64 11.48 5.55
N ASP A 183 -9.83 12.21 6.31
CA ASP A 183 -9.21 13.46 5.84
C ASP A 183 -7.82 13.23 5.26
N VAL A 184 -7.02 12.34 5.85
CA VAL A 184 -5.67 11.97 5.38
C VAL A 184 -5.38 10.52 5.74
N VAL A 185 -4.72 9.77 4.85
CA VAL A 185 -4.28 8.38 5.11
C VAL A 185 -2.77 8.21 5.07
N PHE A 186 -2.26 7.31 5.92
CA PHE A 186 -0.85 6.97 6.06
C PHE A 186 -0.67 5.47 5.94
N MET A 187 0.33 5.06 5.18
CA MET A 187 0.82 3.70 5.06
C MET A 187 2.32 3.78 4.75
N ALA A 188 3.10 2.73 4.94
CA ALA A 188 4.44 2.64 4.35
C ALA A 188 4.81 1.21 4.01
N HIS A 189 5.60 1.06 2.96
CA HIS A 189 5.93 -0.21 2.35
C HIS A 189 7.43 -0.53 2.52
N PRO A 190 7.81 -1.74 2.95
CA PRO A 190 9.21 -2.11 3.02
C PRO A 190 9.80 -2.32 1.62
N SER A 191 11.03 -1.88 1.39
CA SER A 191 11.77 -2.07 0.14
C SER A 191 13.28 -2.14 0.40
N GLN A 192 14.09 -2.03 -0.67
CA GLN A 192 15.54 -1.93 -0.58
C GLN A 192 16.05 -0.52 -0.25
N GLU A 193 15.24 0.51 -0.44
CA GLU A 193 15.68 1.91 -0.34
C GLU A 193 14.61 2.77 0.34
N ASN A 194 15.03 3.79 1.08
CA ASN A 194 14.06 4.73 1.64
C ASN A 194 13.66 5.75 0.57
N ALA A 195 12.37 5.83 0.27
CA ALA A 195 11.80 6.82 -0.63
C ALA A 195 10.54 7.42 0.00
N ALA A 196 10.32 8.72 -0.17
CA ALA A 196 9.08 9.33 0.31
C ALA A 196 7.90 9.09 -0.66
N TYR A 197 8.22 8.71 -1.89
CA TYR A 197 7.31 8.42 -2.99
C TYR A 197 8.07 7.62 -4.05
N LEU A 198 7.39 6.68 -4.70
CA LEU A 198 7.78 6.09 -5.98
C LEU A 198 6.56 6.12 -6.91
N PRO A 199 6.74 6.23 -8.25
CA PRO A 199 5.65 6.40 -9.19
C PRO A 199 5.02 5.04 -9.53
N ASP A 200 4.32 4.46 -8.56
CA ASP A 200 3.61 3.19 -8.74
C ASP A 200 2.62 3.30 -9.90
N MET A 201 2.66 2.30 -10.77
CA MET A 201 1.99 2.31 -12.06
C MET A 201 0.61 1.70 -11.97
N ALA A 202 -0.27 2.18 -12.85
CA ALA A 202 -1.55 1.53 -13.07
C ALA A 202 -1.34 0.14 -13.68
N GLU A 203 -2.17 -0.81 -13.29
CA GLU A 203 -2.05 -2.22 -13.66
C GLU A 203 -3.40 -2.82 -14.04
N HIS A 204 -3.38 -3.70 -15.05
CA HIS A 204 -4.53 -4.50 -15.47
C HIS A 204 -4.07 -5.91 -15.79
N ASP A 205 -4.67 -6.89 -15.12
CA ASP A 205 -4.46 -8.31 -15.35
C ASP A 205 -5.50 -8.88 -16.31
N VAL A 206 -5.09 -9.85 -17.12
CA VAL A 206 -5.96 -10.56 -18.06
C VAL A 206 -5.68 -12.05 -18.09
N THR A 207 -6.76 -12.84 -18.04
CA THR A 207 -6.76 -14.25 -18.40
C THR A 207 -7.29 -14.40 -19.82
N VAL A 208 -6.51 -15.05 -20.67
CA VAL A 208 -6.84 -15.29 -22.08
C VAL A 208 -6.97 -16.78 -22.32
N LYS A 209 -8.14 -17.22 -22.80
CA LYS A 209 -8.43 -18.62 -23.08
C LYS A 209 -8.73 -18.80 -24.56
N TYR A 210 -8.00 -19.69 -25.22
CA TYR A 210 -8.33 -20.09 -26.58
C TYR A 210 -9.05 -21.43 -26.58
N TYR A 211 -10.11 -21.53 -27.38
CA TYR A 211 -10.85 -22.77 -27.61
C TYR A 211 -10.78 -23.15 -29.09
N GLY A 212 -10.28 -24.36 -29.32
CA GLY A 212 -10.10 -24.96 -30.64
C GLY A 212 -10.76 -26.35 -30.71
N LYS A 213 -10.15 -27.26 -31.47
CA LYS A 213 -10.67 -28.61 -31.72
C LYS A 213 -9.54 -29.62 -31.75
N ALA A 214 -9.64 -30.64 -30.91
CA ALA A 214 -8.63 -31.68 -30.81
C ALA A 214 -8.65 -32.59 -32.05
N SER A 215 -7.48 -33.09 -32.41
CA SER A 215 -7.28 -34.01 -33.52
C SER A 215 -5.94 -34.74 -33.35
N HIS A 216 -5.76 -35.90 -34.01
CA HIS A 216 -4.49 -36.61 -33.98
C HIS A 216 -3.47 -35.88 -34.85
N SER A 217 -2.41 -35.38 -34.23
CA SER A 217 -1.45 -34.46 -34.85
C SER A 217 -0.81 -35.02 -36.12
N ALA A 218 -0.63 -36.34 -36.22
CA ALA A 218 0.00 -36.98 -37.38
C ALA A 218 -0.98 -37.50 -38.44
N SER A 219 -2.22 -37.82 -38.07
CA SER A 219 -3.11 -38.61 -38.93
C SER A 219 -4.21 -37.79 -39.57
N TYR A 220 -4.71 -36.76 -38.88
CA TYR A 220 -5.78 -35.91 -39.37
C TYR A 220 -5.61 -34.45 -38.90
N PRO A 221 -4.40 -33.84 -39.00
CA PRO A 221 -4.15 -32.49 -38.49
C PRO A 221 -5.10 -31.42 -39.07
N TRP A 222 -5.54 -31.59 -40.32
CA TRP A 222 -6.49 -30.69 -40.99
C TRP A 222 -7.90 -30.68 -40.38
N GLU A 223 -8.25 -31.65 -39.54
CA GLU A 223 -9.52 -31.70 -38.81
C GLU A 223 -9.48 -30.91 -37.49
N GLY A 224 -8.30 -30.47 -37.05
CA GLY A 224 -8.09 -29.78 -35.77
C GLY A 224 -8.03 -28.26 -35.88
N LEU A 225 -8.23 -27.59 -34.75
CA LEU A 225 -7.96 -26.16 -34.56
C LEU A 225 -7.07 -26.04 -33.32
N ASN A 226 -5.82 -25.61 -33.51
CA ASN A 226 -4.79 -25.73 -32.49
C ASN A 226 -4.77 -24.50 -31.55
N ALA A 227 -5.29 -24.69 -30.33
CA ALA A 227 -5.32 -23.64 -29.32
C ALA A 227 -3.92 -23.27 -28.79
N LEU A 228 -2.95 -24.20 -28.82
CA LEU A 228 -1.56 -23.87 -28.46
C LEU A 228 -0.93 -22.96 -29.52
N ASP A 229 -1.21 -23.19 -30.82
CA ASP A 229 -0.72 -22.30 -31.87
C ASP A 229 -1.29 -20.88 -31.70
N ALA A 230 -2.56 -20.76 -31.31
CA ALA A 230 -3.15 -19.46 -30.95
C ALA A 230 -2.40 -18.78 -29.79
N ALA A 231 -2.07 -19.52 -28.73
CA ALA A 231 -1.27 -18.99 -27.61
C ALA A 231 0.13 -18.54 -28.04
N VAL A 232 0.81 -19.33 -28.88
CA VAL A 232 2.16 -18.99 -29.40
C VAL A 232 2.10 -17.77 -30.33
N LEU A 233 1.08 -17.68 -31.19
CA LEU A 233 0.85 -16.51 -32.04
C LEU A 233 0.60 -15.26 -31.19
N ALA A 234 -0.22 -15.35 -30.15
CA ALA A 234 -0.43 -14.26 -29.20
C ALA A 234 0.88 -13.80 -28.54
N TYR A 235 1.70 -14.75 -28.07
CA TYR A 235 2.99 -14.45 -27.47
C TYR A 235 3.92 -13.71 -28.46
N ASN A 236 3.95 -14.17 -29.71
CA ASN A 236 4.74 -13.55 -30.77
C ASN A 236 4.21 -12.16 -31.15
N ASN A 237 2.89 -11.99 -31.27
CA ASN A 237 2.24 -10.71 -31.56
C ASN A 237 2.62 -9.67 -30.49
N LEU A 238 2.51 -10.04 -29.21
CA LEU A 238 2.93 -9.18 -28.11
C LEU A 238 4.44 -8.91 -28.12
N SER A 239 5.27 -9.90 -28.47
CA SER A 239 6.72 -9.73 -28.56
C SER A 239 7.11 -8.68 -29.60
N VAL A 240 6.49 -8.67 -30.78
CA VAL A 240 6.77 -7.66 -31.82
C VAL A 240 6.12 -6.32 -31.50
N PHE A 241 4.95 -6.30 -30.87
CA PHE A 241 4.27 -5.08 -30.40
C PHE A 241 5.14 -4.25 -29.45
N ARG A 242 6.08 -4.86 -28.71
CA ARG A 242 7.01 -4.14 -27.82
C ARG A 242 7.78 -3.02 -28.50
N GLN A 243 8.07 -3.12 -29.81
CA GLN A 243 8.74 -2.05 -30.55
C GLN A 243 7.89 -0.76 -30.64
N GLN A 244 6.56 -0.87 -30.57
CA GLN A 244 5.61 0.24 -30.64
C GLN A 244 5.03 0.64 -29.27
N MET A 245 5.55 0.05 -28.17
CA MET A 245 5.21 0.44 -26.81
C MET A 245 6.00 1.69 -26.39
N LYS A 246 5.41 2.51 -25.51
CA LYS A 246 6.19 3.56 -24.85
C LYS A 246 7.26 2.92 -23.94
N PRO A 247 8.41 3.58 -23.71
CA PRO A 247 9.45 3.07 -22.82
C PRO A 247 8.98 2.81 -21.38
N THR A 248 7.88 3.43 -20.95
CA THR A 248 7.27 3.30 -19.63
C THR A 248 6.21 2.21 -19.54
N TRP A 249 5.83 1.57 -20.64
CA TRP A 249 4.81 0.51 -20.64
C TRP A 249 5.44 -0.86 -20.41
N ARG A 250 4.75 -1.75 -19.69
CA ARG A 250 5.16 -3.15 -19.52
C ARG A 250 4.01 -4.09 -19.84
N VAL A 251 4.37 -5.23 -20.42
CA VAL A 251 3.49 -6.37 -20.67
C VAL A 251 4.30 -7.60 -20.32
N HIS A 252 3.79 -8.46 -19.45
CA HIS A 252 4.45 -9.71 -19.07
C HIS A 252 3.40 -10.76 -18.73
N GLY A 253 3.70 -12.02 -19.03
CA GLY A 253 2.74 -13.09 -18.86
C GLY A 253 3.33 -14.46 -19.14
N ILE A 254 2.51 -15.48 -18.91
CA ILE A 254 2.86 -16.89 -19.03
C ILE A 254 1.79 -17.67 -19.80
N ILE A 255 2.17 -18.80 -20.37
CA ILE A 255 1.23 -19.83 -20.83
C ILE A 255 0.99 -20.78 -19.65
N LYS A 256 -0.15 -20.64 -18.99
CA LYS A 256 -0.53 -21.46 -17.83
C LYS A 256 -0.99 -22.85 -18.25
N ASN A 257 -1.62 -22.98 -19.42
CA ASN A 257 -1.96 -24.27 -20.01
C ASN A 257 -1.67 -24.26 -21.51
N GLY A 258 -0.81 -25.17 -21.96
CA GLY A 258 -0.38 -25.30 -23.36
C GLY A 258 -0.71 -26.66 -23.99
N GLY A 259 -1.58 -27.46 -23.38
CA GLY A 259 -1.90 -28.82 -23.82
C GLY A 259 -1.19 -29.93 -23.03
N VAL A 260 -1.61 -31.18 -23.28
CA VAL A 260 -1.30 -32.32 -22.41
C VAL A 260 -0.33 -33.33 -23.06
N LYS A 261 -0.40 -33.52 -24.39
CA LYS A 261 0.41 -34.54 -25.09
C LYS A 261 0.72 -34.13 -26.54
N PRO A 262 1.96 -34.33 -27.04
CA PRO A 262 2.36 -33.86 -28.38
C PRO A 262 1.58 -34.46 -29.57
N ASN A 263 1.06 -35.69 -29.43
CA ASN A 263 0.33 -36.35 -30.52
C ASN A 263 -1.18 -36.02 -30.56
N ILE A 264 -1.63 -35.09 -29.73
CA ILE A 264 -2.99 -34.56 -29.70
C ILE A 264 -2.91 -33.05 -29.89
N ILE A 265 -3.58 -32.54 -30.93
CA ILE A 265 -3.74 -31.08 -31.12
C ILE A 265 -4.50 -30.51 -29.92
N PRO A 266 -3.95 -29.53 -29.17
CA PRO A 266 -4.63 -28.93 -28.04
C PRO A 266 -5.92 -28.21 -28.46
N SER A 267 -7.05 -28.58 -27.86
CA SER A 267 -8.33 -27.87 -28.02
C SER A 267 -8.51 -26.71 -27.05
N TYR A 268 -7.61 -26.54 -26.10
CA TYR A 268 -7.64 -25.49 -25.09
C TYR A 268 -6.22 -25.00 -24.77
N SER A 269 -6.07 -23.70 -24.58
CA SER A 269 -4.89 -23.09 -23.97
C SER A 269 -5.29 -21.89 -23.12
N GLU A 270 -4.47 -21.56 -22.13
CA GLU A 270 -4.72 -20.48 -21.16
C GLU A 270 -3.44 -19.68 -20.93
N LEU A 271 -3.54 -18.36 -21.01
CA LEU A 271 -2.48 -17.42 -20.71
C LEU A 271 -2.93 -16.46 -19.60
N ILE A 272 -1.97 -16.00 -18.80
CA ILE A 272 -2.17 -14.92 -17.82
C ILE A 272 -1.17 -13.83 -18.16
N TYR A 273 -1.65 -12.59 -18.25
CA TYR A 273 -0.83 -11.41 -18.53
C TYR A 273 -1.17 -10.27 -17.59
N TYR A 274 -0.17 -9.44 -17.31
CA TYR A 274 -0.28 -8.18 -16.60
C TYR A 274 0.20 -7.05 -17.51
N PHE A 275 -0.52 -5.94 -17.49
CA PHE A 275 -0.21 -4.73 -18.25
C PHE A 275 0.03 -3.59 -17.29
N ARG A 276 1.12 -2.83 -17.48
CA ARG A 276 1.43 -1.66 -16.64
C ARG A 276 1.70 -0.43 -17.46
N ALA A 277 1.15 0.70 -17.00
CA ALA A 277 1.39 2.01 -17.58
C ALA A 277 1.36 3.10 -16.51
N PRO A 278 2.01 4.26 -16.73
CA PRO A 278 2.06 5.34 -15.72
C PRO A 278 0.72 5.95 -15.33
N SER A 279 -0.35 5.71 -16.08
CA SER A 279 -1.70 6.22 -15.79
C SER A 279 -2.78 5.31 -16.36
N MET A 280 -4.00 5.40 -15.82
CA MET A 280 -5.17 4.68 -16.31
C MET A 280 -5.48 4.98 -17.79
N LYS A 281 -5.30 6.23 -18.22
CA LYS A 281 -5.47 6.61 -19.63
C LYS A 281 -4.53 5.82 -20.53
N GLU A 282 -3.26 5.76 -20.16
CA GLU A 282 -2.26 5.04 -20.94
C GLU A 282 -2.47 3.52 -20.86
N LEU A 283 -2.88 3.02 -19.70
CA LEU A 283 -3.20 1.61 -19.49
C LEU A 283 -4.33 1.18 -20.42
N GLN A 284 -5.42 1.93 -20.53
CA GLN A 284 -6.52 1.63 -21.47
C GLN A 284 -6.04 1.52 -22.92
N VAL A 285 -5.13 2.39 -23.35
CA VAL A 285 -4.55 2.32 -24.71
C VAL A 285 -3.68 1.08 -24.87
N LEU A 286 -2.85 0.77 -23.87
CA LEU A 286 -2.01 -0.43 -23.86
C LEU A 286 -2.87 -1.70 -23.88
N THR A 287 -3.83 -1.81 -22.96
CA THR A 287 -4.77 -2.93 -22.83
C THR A 287 -5.43 -3.21 -24.16
N LYS A 288 -6.04 -2.20 -24.79
CA LYS A 288 -6.70 -2.37 -26.10
C LYS A 288 -5.76 -2.96 -27.15
N LYS A 289 -4.53 -2.44 -27.27
CA LYS A 289 -3.56 -2.92 -28.27
C LYS A 289 -3.08 -4.35 -27.99
N ALA A 290 -2.85 -4.69 -26.71
CA ALA A 290 -2.47 -6.04 -26.31
C ALA A 290 -3.62 -7.03 -26.54
N GLU A 291 -4.84 -6.60 -26.26
CA GLU A 291 -6.07 -7.33 -26.48
C GLU A 291 -6.37 -7.61 -27.97
N ASP A 292 -6.07 -6.65 -28.85
CA ASP A 292 -6.14 -6.85 -30.30
C ASP A 292 -5.13 -7.93 -30.76
N CYS A 293 -3.96 -8.03 -30.12
CA CYS A 293 -2.98 -9.08 -30.41
C CYS A 293 -3.50 -10.48 -30.09
N PHE A 294 -4.28 -10.63 -29.01
CA PHE A 294 -4.94 -11.89 -28.66
C PHE A 294 -6.05 -12.25 -29.67
N ARG A 295 -6.89 -11.29 -30.03
CA ARG A 295 -7.95 -11.49 -31.03
C ARG A 295 -7.39 -11.85 -32.41
N ALA A 296 -6.27 -11.23 -32.81
CA ALA A 296 -5.59 -11.56 -34.05
C ALA A 296 -5.07 -13.01 -34.07
N ALA A 297 -4.57 -13.51 -32.94
CA ALA A 297 -4.09 -14.89 -32.83
C ALA A 297 -5.23 -15.92 -32.93
N ALA A 298 -6.39 -15.64 -32.34
CA ALA A 298 -7.60 -16.43 -32.53
C ALA A 298 -8.02 -16.46 -34.01
N LEU A 299 -8.11 -15.28 -34.64
CA LEU A 299 -8.49 -15.17 -36.04
C LEU A 299 -7.56 -15.97 -36.96
N ALA A 300 -6.24 -15.84 -36.77
CA ALA A 300 -5.24 -16.51 -37.61
C ALA A 300 -5.25 -18.04 -37.46
N SER A 301 -5.57 -18.55 -36.27
CA SER A 301 -5.62 -19.99 -35.96
C SER A 301 -7.00 -20.63 -36.21
N GLY A 302 -8.03 -19.83 -36.47
CA GLY A 302 -9.43 -20.28 -36.52
C GLY A 302 -10.01 -20.65 -35.15
N CYS A 303 -9.30 -20.39 -34.05
CA CYS A 303 -9.80 -20.60 -32.70
C CYS A 303 -10.76 -19.48 -32.28
N THR A 304 -11.52 -19.73 -31.22
CA THR A 304 -12.22 -18.66 -30.49
C THR A 304 -11.40 -18.23 -29.28
N VAL A 305 -11.60 -17.00 -28.81
CA VAL A 305 -10.91 -16.46 -27.63
C VAL A 305 -11.90 -15.84 -26.66
N GLU A 306 -11.69 -16.15 -25.38
CA GLU A 306 -12.27 -15.46 -24.23
C GLU A 306 -11.15 -14.66 -23.56
N ILE A 307 -11.38 -13.36 -23.36
CA ILE A 307 -10.46 -12.47 -22.65
C ILE A 307 -11.23 -11.93 -21.46
N LYS A 308 -10.72 -12.20 -20.27
CA LYS A 308 -11.34 -11.79 -19.01
C LYS A 308 -10.31 -11.02 -18.20
N GLY A 309 -10.60 -9.77 -17.88
CA GLY A 309 -9.81 -8.99 -16.92
C GLY A 309 -9.93 -9.55 -15.49
N GLY A 310 -9.04 -9.14 -14.60
CA GLY A 310 -9.21 -9.43 -13.18
C GLY A 310 -10.40 -8.72 -12.56
N ALA A 311 -10.50 -8.84 -11.23
CA ALA A 311 -11.59 -8.23 -10.49
C ALA A 311 -11.54 -6.71 -10.56
N HIS A 312 -10.33 -6.13 -10.44
CA HIS A 312 -10.12 -4.70 -10.36
C HIS A 312 -8.84 -4.26 -11.07
N ASP A 313 -8.86 -3.02 -11.58
CA ASP A 313 -7.66 -2.35 -12.08
C ASP A 313 -6.99 -1.57 -10.95
N TYR A 314 -5.67 -1.66 -10.86
CA TYR A 314 -4.91 -0.85 -9.89
C TYR A 314 -4.57 0.47 -10.53
N TYR A 315 -4.79 1.56 -9.79
CA TYR A 315 -4.52 2.90 -10.29
C TYR A 315 -3.07 3.30 -9.98
N ASN A 316 -2.54 4.27 -10.71
CA ASN A 316 -1.24 4.85 -10.39
C ASN A 316 -1.31 5.66 -9.08
N VAL A 317 -0.29 5.63 -8.24
CA VAL A 317 -0.30 6.40 -6.99
C VAL A 317 -0.20 7.90 -7.28
N LEU A 318 -1.11 8.71 -6.73
CA LEU A 318 -1.06 10.16 -6.85
C LEU A 318 -0.15 10.77 -5.77
N PRO A 319 0.87 11.55 -6.14
CA PRO A 319 1.78 12.14 -5.16
C PRO A 319 1.12 13.27 -4.37
N ASN A 320 1.35 13.32 -3.06
CA ASN A 320 1.03 14.46 -2.22
C ASN A 320 2.33 15.10 -1.73
N LYS A 321 2.75 16.21 -2.36
CA LYS A 321 4.07 16.81 -2.12
C LYS A 321 4.21 17.43 -0.73
N SER A 322 3.10 17.89 -0.17
CA SER A 322 3.05 18.45 1.17
C SER A 322 3.31 17.36 2.21
N LEU A 323 2.65 16.20 2.08
CA LEU A 323 2.90 15.03 2.93
C LEU A 323 4.31 14.48 2.77
N TRP A 324 4.80 14.30 1.53
CA TRP A 324 6.14 13.76 1.32
C TRP A 324 7.21 14.64 2.01
N LYS A 325 7.00 15.97 2.06
CA LYS A 325 8.01 16.93 2.54
C LYS A 325 8.09 16.85 4.05
N ALA A 326 6.93 16.85 4.68
CA ALA A 326 6.81 16.66 6.12
C ALA A 326 7.38 15.30 6.55
N TYR A 327 7.09 14.23 5.80
CA TYR A 327 7.64 12.90 6.07
C TYR A 327 9.17 12.87 5.95
N MET A 328 9.74 13.43 4.88
CA MET A 328 11.20 13.50 4.73
C MET A 328 11.87 14.34 5.82
N GLU A 329 11.26 15.46 6.24
CA GLU A 329 11.79 16.29 7.32
C GLU A 329 11.85 15.49 8.64
N ASN A 330 10.74 14.83 9.02
CA ASN A 330 10.69 14.02 10.23
C ASN A 330 11.60 12.78 10.13
N GLY A 331 11.63 12.11 8.98
CA GLY A 331 12.49 10.96 8.74
C GLY A 331 13.98 11.30 8.87
N ARG A 332 14.42 12.45 8.34
CA ARG A 332 15.82 12.90 8.49
C ARG A 332 16.20 13.16 9.95
N LYS A 333 15.28 13.70 10.77
CA LYS A 333 15.51 13.86 12.22
C LYS A 333 15.73 12.52 12.93
N LEU A 334 15.19 11.43 12.38
CA LEU A 334 15.37 10.06 12.86
C LEU A 334 16.53 9.32 12.15
N GLY A 335 17.32 10.02 11.32
CA GLY A 335 18.45 9.43 10.60
C GLY A 335 18.03 8.54 9.41
N ILE A 336 16.88 8.77 8.80
CA ILE A 336 16.50 8.13 7.53
C ILE A 336 17.19 8.89 6.39
N GLU A 337 17.99 8.17 5.62
CA GLU A 337 18.58 8.65 4.37
C GLU A 337 17.70 8.27 3.20
N PHE A 338 17.23 9.27 2.46
CA PHE A 338 16.35 9.09 1.32
C PHE A 338 17.14 9.13 0.02
N ILE A 339 16.69 8.34 -0.96
CA ILE A 339 17.18 8.43 -2.34
C ILE A 339 16.93 9.82 -2.92
N SER A 340 17.61 10.13 -4.03
CA SER A 340 17.48 11.44 -4.67
C SER A 340 16.07 11.65 -5.22
N GLU A 341 15.60 12.90 -5.28
CA GLU A 341 14.27 13.22 -5.84
C GLU A 341 14.14 12.78 -7.31
N ASP A 342 15.24 12.84 -8.09
CA ASP A 342 15.25 12.32 -9.46
C ASP A 342 15.01 10.80 -9.49
N THR A 343 15.67 10.05 -8.60
CA THR A 343 15.45 8.61 -8.44
C THR A 343 14.02 8.32 -7.97
N MET A 344 13.46 9.13 -7.06
CA MET A 344 12.08 8.98 -6.61
C MET A 344 11.07 9.19 -7.73
N LEU A 345 11.33 10.08 -8.69
CA LEU A 345 10.37 10.44 -9.74
C LEU A 345 10.51 9.58 -10.99
N ASN A 346 11.70 9.05 -11.25
CA ASN A 346 12.03 8.32 -12.49
C ASN A 346 12.44 6.85 -12.25
N GLY A 347 12.49 6.41 -10.99
CA GLY A 347 12.88 5.06 -10.61
C GLY A 347 11.85 4.01 -11.03
N PRO A 348 12.28 2.73 -11.13
CA PRO A 348 11.34 1.62 -11.28
C PRO A 348 10.41 1.54 -10.07
N SER A 349 9.14 1.24 -10.31
CA SER A 349 8.11 1.12 -9.27
C SER A 349 7.22 -0.10 -9.52
N GLY A 350 6.45 -0.46 -8.49
CA GLY A 350 5.46 -1.51 -8.54
C GLY A 350 4.08 -1.01 -8.97
N SER A 351 3.07 -1.70 -8.49
CA SER A 351 1.65 -1.37 -8.60
C SER A 351 1.03 -1.76 -7.27
N THR A 352 0.09 -0.96 -6.78
CA THR A 352 -0.58 -1.19 -5.50
C THR A 352 -1.99 -0.63 -5.54
N ASP A 353 -2.94 -1.29 -4.89
CA ASP A 353 -4.30 -0.79 -4.72
C ASP A 353 -4.38 0.46 -3.81
N PHE A 354 -3.28 0.82 -3.11
CA PHE A 354 -3.13 2.14 -2.48
C PHE A 354 -3.23 3.27 -3.52
N GLY A 355 -2.88 2.99 -4.79
CA GLY A 355 -3.15 3.87 -5.91
C GLY A 355 -4.61 4.31 -5.94
N ASN A 356 -5.55 3.36 -5.86
CA ASN A 356 -6.99 3.64 -5.84
C ASN A 356 -7.40 4.48 -4.63
N VAL A 357 -6.78 4.26 -3.45
CA VAL A 357 -7.01 5.07 -2.25
C VAL A 357 -6.64 6.53 -2.49
N THR A 358 -5.52 6.79 -3.18
CA THR A 358 -5.09 8.18 -3.48
C THR A 358 -5.98 8.91 -4.48
N PHE A 359 -7.00 8.27 -5.05
CA PHE A 359 -8.05 8.95 -5.82
C PHE A 359 -9.26 9.36 -4.99
N VAL A 360 -9.41 8.84 -3.77
CA VAL A 360 -10.58 9.11 -2.91
C VAL A 360 -10.23 9.84 -1.63
N VAL A 361 -8.99 9.71 -1.13
CA VAL A 361 -8.48 10.40 0.07
C VAL A 361 -7.02 10.79 -0.15
N PRO A 362 -6.56 12.00 0.24
CA PRO A 362 -5.13 12.32 0.20
C PRO A 362 -4.35 11.41 1.15
N GLY A 363 -3.19 10.93 0.71
CA GLY A 363 -2.37 10.07 1.54
C GLY A 363 -0.91 10.01 1.15
N ILE A 364 -0.15 9.26 1.94
CA ILE A 364 1.26 8.97 1.70
C ILE A 364 1.52 7.46 1.82
N HIS A 365 2.35 6.97 0.89
CA HIS A 365 2.84 5.60 0.82
C HIS A 365 4.36 5.65 0.53
N PRO A 366 5.19 6.00 1.53
CA PRO A 366 6.62 5.97 1.39
C PRO A 366 7.15 4.54 1.47
N TYR A 367 8.37 4.37 0.98
CA TYR A 367 9.12 3.13 1.04
C TYR A 367 10.24 3.23 2.08
N PHE A 368 10.55 2.12 2.75
CA PHE A 368 11.60 2.07 3.76
C PHE A 368 12.48 0.83 3.65
N HIS A 369 13.79 1.01 3.79
CA HIS A 369 14.77 -0.06 3.81
C HIS A 369 14.64 -0.90 5.09
N ILE A 370 14.80 -2.23 4.99
CA ILE A 370 14.61 -3.17 6.11
C ILE A 370 15.89 -3.84 6.62
N GLY A 371 17.07 -3.33 6.28
CA GLY A 371 18.35 -3.95 6.69
C GLY A 371 18.86 -4.99 5.68
N SER A 372 18.31 -5.06 4.47
CA SER A 372 18.63 -6.10 3.50
C SER A 372 18.60 -5.56 2.07
N ASN A 373 19.50 -6.13 1.24
CA ASN A 373 19.51 -5.95 -0.22
C ASN A 373 18.71 -7.04 -0.95
N ALA A 374 17.89 -7.83 -0.26
CA ALA A 374 16.95 -8.74 -0.91
C ALA A 374 15.91 -7.93 -1.72
N LEU A 375 15.42 -8.48 -2.83
CA LEU A 375 14.35 -7.86 -3.63
C LEU A 375 13.00 -8.42 -3.19
N ASN A 376 11.96 -7.58 -3.13
CA ASN A 376 10.59 -8.05 -2.88
C ASN A 376 10.23 -9.21 -3.85
N HIS A 377 9.37 -10.12 -3.38
CA HIS A 377 8.89 -11.32 -4.10
C HIS A 377 9.99 -12.39 -4.29
N THR A 378 10.95 -12.44 -3.37
CA THR A 378 11.97 -13.49 -3.29
C THR A 378 11.96 -14.17 -1.92
N GLU A 379 12.39 -15.43 -1.84
CA GLU A 379 12.52 -16.16 -0.56
C GLU A 379 13.44 -15.41 0.42
N GLN A 380 14.51 -14.79 -0.10
CA GLN A 380 15.43 -13.98 0.72
C GLN A 380 14.74 -12.77 1.36
N TYR A 381 13.73 -12.20 0.69
CA TYR A 381 12.97 -11.09 1.25
C TYR A 381 12.03 -11.54 2.35
N THR A 382 11.44 -12.73 2.24
CA THR A 382 10.65 -13.33 3.32
C THR A 382 11.47 -13.48 4.59
N GLU A 383 12.70 -13.98 4.48
CA GLU A 383 13.63 -14.07 5.61
C GLU A 383 13.95 -12.69 6.19
N ALA A 384 14.25 -11.71 5.33
CA ALA A 384 14.57 -10.35 5.74
C ALA A 384 13.40 -9.68 6.47
N ALA A 385 12.17 -9.83 5.96
CA ALA A 385 10.95 -9.25 6.53
C ALA A 385 10.58 -9.83 7.90
N GLY A 386 11.00 -11.06 8.20
CA GLY A 386 10.85 -11.69 9.52
C GLY A 386 12.00 -11.44 10.49
N SER A 387 13.04 -10.73 10.07
CA SER A 387 14.27 -10.58 10.84
C SER A 387 14.14 -9.60 12.01
N GLN A 388 14.94 -9.83 13.05
CA GLN A 388 15.04 -8.87 14.17
C GLN A 388 15.70 -7.55 13.72
N GLU A 389 16.50 -7.56 12.65
CA GLU A 389 17.14 -6.37 12.09
C GLU A 389 16.12 -5.42 11.45
N ALA A 390 15.13 -5.96 10.74
CA ALA A 390 14.05 -5.18 10.12
C ALA A 390 13.26 -4.32 11.12
N GLN A 391 13.19 -4.76 12.39
CA GLN A 391 12.43 -4.07 13.44
C GLN A 391 12.94 -2.65 13.71
N PHE A 392 14.25 -2.43 13.68
CA PHE A 392 14.82 -1.09 13.88
C PHE A 392 14.35 -0.10 12.81
N TYR A 393 14.32 -0.55 11.55
CA TYR A 393 13.86 0.25 10.43
C TYR A 393 12.35 0.47 10.46
N THR A 394 11.60 -0.60 10.74
CA THR A 394 10.13 -0.61 10.82
C THR A 394 9.63 0.40 11.86
N LEU A 395 10.14 0.33 13.10
CA LEU A 395 9.73 1.27 14.16
C LEU A 395 10.18 2.70 13.87
N ARG A 396 11.33 2.90 13.23
CA ARG A 396 11.79 4.23 12.81
C ARG A 396 10.88 4.84 11.74
N THR A 397 10.40 4.05 10.78
CA THR A 397 9.40 4.48 9.80
C THR A 397 8.07 4.82 10.47
N ALA A 398 7.59 4.00 11.40
CA ALA A 398 6.38 4.27 12.17
C ALA A 398 6.47 5.60 12.95
N LYS A 399 7.63 5.89 13.55
CA LYS A 399 7.88 7.18 14.20
C LYS A 399 7.80 8.34 13.22
N ALA A 400 8.42 8.22 12.05
CA ALA A 400 8.36 9.26 11.02
C ALA A 400 6.92 9.52 10.55
N LEU A 401 6.11 8.48 10.38
CA LEU A 401 4.68 8.63 10.06
C LEU A 401 3.89 9.28 11.21
N ALA A 402 4.08 8.84 12.46
CA ALA A 402 3.41 9.44 13.62
C ALA A 402 3.76 10.93 13.78
N MET A 403 5.03 11.28 13.62
CA MET A 403 5.49 12.67 13.65
C MET A 403 4.88 13.50 12.51
N THR A 404 4.69 12.90 11.34
CA THR A 404 4.06 13.55 10.18
C THR A 404 2.57 13.74 10.41
N ALA A 405 1.87 12.76 10.97
CA ALA A 405 0.48 12.89 11.40
C ALA A 405 0.31 14.01 12.44
N LEU A 406 1.23 14.14 13.39
CA LEU A 406 1.24 15.26 14.35
C LEU A 406 1.45 16.61 13.64
N ASP A 407 2.32 16.69 12.63
CA ASP A 407 2.41 17.90 11.80
C ASP A 407 1.06 18.24 11.16
N VAL A 408 0.36 17.26 10.60
CA VAL A 408 -0.98 17.47 9.99
C VAL A 408 -2.00 17.96 11.02
N ILE A 409 -1.97 17.46 12.25
CA ILE A 409 -2.89 17.87 13.32
C ILE A 409 -2.62 19.33 13.76
N PHE A 410 -1.36 19.71 13.89
CA PHE A 410 -0.96 20.96 14.55
C PHE A 410 -0.54 22.09 13.60
N LYS A 411 -0.42 21.83 12.30
CA LYS A 411 -0.11 22.83 11.26
C LYS A 411 -1.26 22.95 10.25
N PRO A 412 -2.23 23.83 10.49
CA PRO A 412 -3.37 24.02 9.57
C PRO A 412 -2.95 24.30 8.13
N GLU A 413 -1.87 25.06 7.93
CA GLU A 413 -1.29 25.38 6.62
C GLU A 413 -0.78 24.13 5.88
N LEU A 414 -0.29 23.12 6.60
CA LEU A 414 0.10 21.85 6.00
C LEU A 414 -1.13 21.09 5.52
N LEU A 415 -2.18 21.01 6.34
CA LEU A 415 -3.44 20.35 5.95
C LEU A 415 -4.08 21.02 4.73
N GLU A 416 -4.02 22.34 4.64
CA GLU A 416 -4.48 23.08 3.45
C GLU A 416 -3.66 22.70 2.20
N GLY A 417 -2.32 22.69 2.31
CA GLY A 417 -1.44 22.27 1.22
C GLY A 417 -1.69 20.82 0.77
N ILE A 418 -1.94 19.91 1.71
CA ILE A 418 -2.29 18.50 1.43
C ILE A 418 -3.59 18.42 0.61
N ARG A 419 -4.61 19.18 0.98
CA ARG A 419 -5.90 19.22 0.28
C ARG A 419 -5.78 19.85 -1.10
N GLU A 420 -4.93 20.87 -1.24
CA GLU A 420 -4.64 21.51 -2.52
C GLU A 420 -3.89 20.57 -3.47
N ASP A 421 -2.82 19.93 -3.01
CA ASP A 421 -2.06 18.93 -3.78
C ASP A 421 -2.98 17.83 -4.32
N PHE A 422 -3.84 17.29 -3.47
CA PHE A 422 -4.80 16.25 -3.83
C PHE A 422 -5.80 16.71 -4.89
N LYS A 423 -6.41 17.89 -4.69
CA LYS A 423 -7.33 18.48 -5.66
C LYS A 423 -6.68 18.70 -7.02
N LEU A 424 -5.46 19.25 -7.03
CA LEU A 424 -4.71 19.50 -8.26
C LEU A 424 -4.39 18.18 -8.98
N LYS A 425 -3.92 17.15 -8.26
CA LYS A 425 -3.58 15.86 -8.87
C LYS A 425 -4.79 15.12 -9.42
N LEU A 426 -5.93 15.16 -8.72
CA LEU A 426 -7.18 14.63 -9.28
C LEU A 426 -7.58 15.35 -10.57
N GLN A 427 -7.54 16.68 -10.57
CA GLN A 427 -7.87 17.48 -11.76
C GLN A 427 -6.95 17.15 -12.95
N GLU A 428 -5.65 16.97 -12.73
CA GLU A 428 -4.71 16.54 -13.78
C GLU A 428 -5.13 15.19 -14.40
N GLN A 429 -5.61 14.23 -13.60
CA GLN A 429 -6.07 12.94 -14.13
C GLN A 429 -7.37 13.08 -14.96
N PHE A 430 -8.32 13.91 -14.52
CA PHE A 430 -9.59 14.11 -15.23
C PHE A 430 -9.45 14.97 -16.49
N VAL A 431 -8.61 16.02 -16.47
CA VAL A 431 -8.35 16.86 -17.66
C VAL A 431 -7.66 16.03 -18.73
N ASN A 432 -6.68 15.21 -18.33
CA ASN A 432 -6.03 14.30 -19.26
C ASN A 432 -6.98 13.22 -19.80
N ALA A 433 -8.12 12.91 -19.17
CA ALA A 433 -9.08 11.93 -19.67
C ALA A 433 -10.03 12.45 -20.78
N VAL A 434 -10.11 13.77 -21.01
CA VAL A 434 -11.05 14.39 -21.97
C VAL A 434 -10.41 14.71 -23.35
N GLU A 435 -9.08 14.61 -23.44
CA GLU A 435 -8.33 14.67 -24.72
C GLU A 435 -7.97 13.28 -25.24
#